data_AF-A0A060BTZ1-F1
#
_entry.id   AF-A0A060BTZ1-F1
#
_cell.length_a   1.000
_cell.length_b   1.000
_cell.length_c   1.000
_cell.angle_alpha   90.00
_cell.angle_beta   90.00
_cell.angle_gamma   90.00
#
_symmetry.space_group_name_H-M   'P 1'
#
loop_
_entity.id
_entity.type
_entity.pdbx_description
1 polymer ?
#
loop_
_entity_poly.entity_id
_entity_poly.type
_entity_poly.pdbx_seq_one_letter_code
_entity_poly.pdbx_strand_id
1 'polypeptide(L)'
;FDVVNEVINDSAAYTDGLRRSEWYRILGEEYIGLAFEYADEAFNDEYAASTADRPVKLFINDYNTEQSGKRGRYLALVGRLLDADVPIDGIGHQFHVSLATPIADLEAALDDASEYGLLQAVTEFDVTTGHPGVGGEVHRSGLLLPRRLRRVPLSRRRDVLHHRLGPDGWSL
;
A
#
# COMPACT_ATOMS: atom_id res chain seq x y z
N PHE A 1 5.81 -2.93 -0.39
CA PHE A 1 5.82 -4.31 0.10
C PHE A 1 4.74 -4.40 1.14
N ASP A 2 3.86 -5.40 1.04
CA ASP A 2 2.79 -5.59 2.02
C ASP A 2 3.38 -6.34 3.21
N VAL A 3 3.75 -5.58 4.25
CA VAL A 3 4.48 -6.11 5.42
C VAL A 3 3.60 -7.06 6.20
N VAL A 4 2.34 -6.67 6.41
CA VAL A 4 1.31 -7.53 6.97
C VAL A 4 0.07 -7.50 6.08
N ASN A 5 -0.60 -8.65 5.99
CA ASN A 5 -1.77 -8.85 5.16
C ASN A 5 -2.92 -9.40 6.00
N GLU A 6 -4.13 -8.86 5.81
CA GLU A 6 -5.39 -9.41 6.34
C GLU A 6 -5.46 -9.52 7.87
N VAL A 7 -4.89 -8.56 8.58
CA VAL A 7 -4.77 -8.60 10.05
C VAL A 7 -6.08 -8.25 10.76
N ILE A 8 -7.05 -7.65 10.07
CA ILE A 8 -8.33 -7.24 10.65
C ILE A 8 -9.35 -8.38 10.62
N ASN A 9 -10.04 -8.60 11.73
CA ASN A 9 -11.13 -9.56 11.82
C ASN A 9 -12.34 -9.10 10.97
N ASP A 10 -12.99 -10.03 10.27
CA ASP A 10 -14.17 -9.71 9.47
C ASP A 10 -15.37 -9.27 10.32
N SER A 11 -15.42 -9.69 11.57
CA SER A 11 -16.46 -9.34 12.54
C SER A 11 -15.94 -8.40 13.64
N ALA A 12 -16.87 -7.78 14.38
CA ALA A 12 -16.56 -7.02 15.58
C ALA A 12 -16.47 -7.90 16.85
N ALA A 13 -16.09 -9.18 16.70
CA ALA A 13 -16.01 -10.12 17.83
C ALA A 13 -14.94 -9.75 18.87
N TYR A 14 -13.96 -8.94 18.48
CA TYR A 14 -12.85 -8.52 19.34
C TYR A 14 -12.78 -7.00 19.39
N THR A 15 -12.54 -6.46 20.59
CA THR A 15 -12.48 -5.01 20.84
C THR A 15 -11.30 -4.34 20.14
N ASP A 16 -10.19 -5.06 19.95
CA ASP A 16 -9.01 -4.62 19.19
C ASP A 16 -9.21 -4.69 17.67
N GLY A 17 -10.24 -5.44 17.22
CA GLY A 17 -10.57 -5.64 15.82
C GLY A 17 -9.67 -6.62 15.06
N LEU A 18 -8.76 -7.33 15.72
CA LEU A 18 -7.72 -8.11 15.06
C LEU A 18 -8.08 -9.59 14.90
N ARG A 19 -7.54 -10.22 13.85
CA ARG A 19 -7.59 -11.68 13.72
C ARG A 19 -6.77 -12.33 14.81
N ARG A 20 -7.26 -13.45 15.33
CA ARG A 20 -6.51 -14.33 16.24
C ARG A 20 -5.63 -15.29 15.44
N SER A 21 -4.70 -14.73 14.66
CA SER A 21 -3.66 -15.48 13.97
C SER A 21 -2.67 -16.09 14.98
N GLU A 22 -1.84 -17.05 14.56
CA GLU A 22 -0.78 -17.56 15.45
C GLU A 22 0.21 -16.46 15.85
N TRP A 23 0.54 -15.55 14.94
CA TRP A 23 1.34 -14.36 15.26
C TRP A 23 0.73 -13.54 16.39
N TYR A 24 -0.57 -13.25 16.30
CA TYR A 24 -1.30 -12.56 17.36
C TYR A 24 -1.35 -13.37 18.67
N ARG A 25 -1.53 -14.70 18.59
CA ARG A 25 -1.60 -15.54 19.80
C ARG A 25 -0.29 -15.57 20.57
N ILE A 26 0.84 -15.45 19.87
CA ILE A 26 2.17 -15.53 20.47
C ILE A 26 2.62 -14.16 20.99
N LEU A 27 2.42 -13.10 20.21
CA LEU A 27 2.98 -11.77 20.49
C LEU A 27 1.91 -10.72 20.86
N GLY A 28 0.62 -11.01 20.63
CA GLY A 28 -0.42 -9.98 20.71
C GLY A 28 -0.31 -8.98 19.56
N GLU A 29 -0.92 -7.81 19.68
CA GLU A 29 -0.94 -6.80 18.60
C GLU A 29 0.46 -6.32 18.18
N GLU A 30 1.44 -6.36 19.07
CA GLU A 30 2.80 -5.84 18.85
C GLU A 30 3.52 -6.48 17.66
N TYR A 31 3.14 -7.70 17.26
CA TYR A 31 3.75 -8.36 16.09
C TYR A 31 3.65 -7.51 14.82
N ILE A 32 2.60 -6.69 14.72
CA ILE A 32 2.37 -5.85 13.54
C ILE A 32 3.44 -4.76 13.50
N GLY A 33 3.63 -4.02 14.58
CA GLY A 33 4.69 -2.99 14.68
C GLY A 33 6.09 -3.58 14.45
N LEU A 34 6.39 -4.68 15.13
CA LEU A 34 7.68 -5.39 14.98
C LEU A 34 7.93 -5.84 13.54
N ALA A 35 6.90 -6.30 12.82
CA ALA A 35 7.04 -6.69 11.42
C ALA A 35 7.43 -5.50 10.54
N PHE A 36 6.88 -4.32 10.80
CA PHE A 36 7.25 -3.09 10.09
C PHE A 36 8.67 -2.64 10.43
N GLU A 37 9.05 -2.64 11.71
CA GLU A 37 10.41 -2.31 12.14
C GLU A 37 11.46 -3.21 11.47
N TYR A 38 11.25 -4.54 11.50
CA TYR A 38 12.18 -5.48 10.86
C TYR A 38 12.18 -5.40 9.33
N ALA A 39 11.02 -5.14 8.72
CA ALA A 39 10.96 -4.93 7.28
C ALA A 39 11.70 -3.65 6.87
N ASP A 40 11.64 -2.62 7.70
CA ASP A 40 12.32 -1.35 7.46
C ASP A 40 13.83 -1.49 7.59
N GLU A 41 14.30 -2.08 8.70
CA GLU A 41 15.71 -2.39 8.92
C GLU A 41 16.27 -3.22 7.75
N ALA A 42 15.56 -4.26 7.32
CA ALA A 42 16.03 -5.09 6.22
C ALA A 42 16.02 -4.32 4.88
N PHE A 43 14.87 -3.77 4.46
CA PHE A 43 14.71 -3.28 3.09
C PHE A 43 15.23 -1.86 2.86
N ASN A 44 15.24 -1.04 3.90
CA ASN A 44 15.56 0.38 3.80
C ASN A 44 16.91 0.74 4.44
N ASP A 45 17.47 -0.12 5.31
CA ASP A 45 18.79 0.07 5.90
C ASP A 45 19.82 -1.00 5.45
N GLU A 46 19.71 -2.25 5.91
CA GLU A 46 20.72 -3.30 5.76
C GLU A 46 21.00 -3.66 4.29
N TYR A 47 19.93 -3.86 3.51
CA TYR A 47 20.01 -4.30 2.12
C TYR A 47 19.76 -3.18 1.10
N ALA A 48 19.53 -1.95 1.57
CA ALA A 48 19.38 -0.81 0.69
C ALA A 48 20.72 -0.46 0.01
N ALA A 49 20.66 -0.07 -1.26
CA ALA A 49 21.83 0.51 -1.91
C ALA A 49 22.19 1.82 -1.20
N SER A 50 23.47 2.04 -0.87
CA SER A 50 23.90 3.23 -0.10
C SER A 50 23.62 4.59 -0.78
N THR A 51 23.22 4.59 -2.06
CA THR A 51 22.79 5.79 -2.80
C THR A 51 21.28 5.96 -2.87
N ALA A 52 20.50 5.03 -2.33
CA ALA A 52 19.04 5.07 -2.32
C ALA A 52 18.54 5.36 -0.91
N ASP A 53 17.66 6.35 -0.79
CA ASP A 53 16.97 6.68 0.46
C ASP A 53 15.64 5.92 0.49
N ARG A 54 15.46 5.08 1.52
CA ARG A 54 14.26 4.23 1.78
C ARG A 54 13.59 3.70 0.50
N PRO A 55 14.28 2.86 -0.30
CA PRO A 55 13.84 2.46 -1.62
C PRO A 55 12.56 1.60 -1.65
N VAL A 56 12.17 1.00 -0.52
CA VAL A 56 11.02 0.11 -0.43
C VAL A 56 9.96 0.73 0.48
N LYS A 57 8.81 1.04 -0.11
CA LYS A 57 7.64 1.52 0.63
C LYS A 57 6.93 0.38 1.35
N LEU A 58 6.63 0.57 2.62
CA LEU A 58 6.02 -0.45 3.49
C LEU A 58 4.52 -0.20 3.64
N PHE A 59 3.72 -1.19 3.29
CA PHE A 59 2.26 -1.12 3.29
C PHE A 59 1.66 -2.12 4.27
N ILE A 60 0.55 -1.73 4.89
CA ILE A 60 -0.43 -2.66 5.46
C ILE A 60 -1.50 -2.91 4.40
N ASN A 61 -1.96 -4.16 4.20
CA ASN A 61 -2.93 -4.51 3.14
C ASN A 61 -4.08 -5.36 3.69
N ASP A 62 -5.33 -5.06 3.31
CA ASP A 62 -6.50 -5.86 3.71
C ASP A 62 -7.65 -5.76 2.67
N TYR A 63 -8.55 -6.74 2.70
CA TYR A 63 -9.81 -6.75 1.94
C TYR A 63 -10.99 -6.23 2.76
N ASN A 64 -12.12 -6.01 2.11
CA ASN A 64 -13.34 -5.49 2.73
C ASN A 64 -13.14 -4.11 3.39
N THR A 65 -12.13 -3.35 2.97
CA THR A 65 -11.87 -2.00 3.49
C THR A 65 -12.88 -0.98 2.96
N GLU A 66 -13.65 -1.32 1.93
CA GLU A 66 -14.85 -0.60 1.50
C GLU A 66 -16.02 -0.75 2.48
N GLN A 67 -16.05 -1.81 3.30
CA GLN A 67 -17.12 -2.04 4.26
C GLN A 67 -16.87 -1.23 5.54
N SER A 68 -17.75 -0.26 5.81
CA SER A 68 -17.61 0.72 6.91
C SER A 68 -17.21 0.10 8.26
N GLY A 69 -17.80 -1.04 8.63
CA GLY A 69 -17.48 -1.72 9.87
C GLY A 69 -16.03 -2.21 9.94
N LYS A 70 -15.53 -2.87 8.89
CA LYS A 70 -14.14 -3.36 8.85
C LYS A 70 -13.17 -2.21 8.62
N ARG A 71 -13.54 -1.24 7.77
CA ARG A 71 -12.80 0.01 7.55
C ARG A 71 -12.48 0.74 8.85
N GLY A 72 -13.47 0.93 9.71
CA GLY A 72 -13.26 1.62 10.99
C GLY A 72 -12.24 0.91 11.89
N ARG A 73 -12.25 -0.42 11.93
CA ARG A 73 -11.26 -1.21 12.70
C ARG A 73 -9.87 -1.15 12.05
N TYR A 74 -9.82 -1.17 10.73
CA TYR A 74 -8.59 -1.06 9.95
C TYR A 74 -7.89 0.28 10.19
N LEU A 75 -8.62 1.39 10.02
CA LEU A 75 -8.09 2.73 10.23
C LEU A 75 -7.78 3.01 11.71
N ALA A 76 -8.55 2.44 12.64
CA ALA A 76 -8.20 2.50 14.06
C ALA A 76 -6.88 1.79 14.38
N LEU A 77 -6.56 0.68 13.70
CA LEU A 77 -5.24 0.04 13.84
C LEU A 77 -4.15 0.93 13.23
N VAL A 78 -4.36 1.47 12.02
CA VAL A 78 -3.39 2.38 11.39
C VAL A 78 -3.07 3.57 12.30
N GLY A 79 -4.08 4.19 12.91
CA GLY A 79 -3.90 5.26 13.88
C GLY A 79 -3.01 4.85 15.06
N ARG A 80 -3.27 3.68 15.67
CA ARG A 80 -2.43 3.17 16.77
C ARG A 80 -0.98 2.91 16.36
N LEU A 81 -0.76 2.44 15.13
CA LEU A 81 0.60 2.20 14.61
C LEU A 81 1.35 3.52 14.36
N LEU A 82 0.67 4.53 13.83
CA LEU A 82 1.25 5.87 13.65
C LEU A 82 1.53 6.56 14.98
N ASP A 83 0.61 6.46 15.95
CA ASP A 83 0.81 6.97 17.32
C ASP A 83 2.00 6.29 18.04
N ALA A 84 2.37 5.09 17.60
CA ALA A 84 3.50 4.32 18.11
C ALA A 84 4.77 4.48 17.25
N ASP A 85 4.81 5.45 16.32
CA ASP A 85 5.94 5.75 15.43
C ASP A 85 6.39 4.56 14.53
N VAL A 86 5.47 3.64 14.21
CA VAL A 86 5.76 2.49 13.34
C VAL A 86 6.02 2.98 11.90
N PRO A 87 7.06 2.47 11.18
CA PRO A 87 7.46 2.96 9.86
C PRO A 87 6.52 2.48 8.73
N ILE A 88 5.29 2.98 8.73
CA ILE A 88 4.28 2.70 7.69
C ILE A 88 4.32 3.80 6.64
N ASP A 89 4.51 3.42 5.37
CA ASP A 89 4.45 4.36 4.25
C ASP A 89 3.05 4.39 3.60
N GLY A 90 2.27 3.31 3.71
CA GLY A 90 1.01 3.22 2.97
C GLY A 90 -0.03 2.22 3.46
N ILE A 91 -1.25 2.43 2.95
CA ILE A 91 -2.44 1.62 3.18
C ILE A 91 -2.87 0.98 1.86
N GLY A 92 -3.03 -0.33 1.87
CA GLY A 92 -3.52 -1.15 0.77
C GLY A 92 -5.01 -1.45 0.92
N HIS A 93 -5.73 -1.32 -0.18
CA HIS A 93 -7.12 -1.71 -0.35
C HIS A 93 -7.19 -2.79 -1.45
N GLN A 94 -7.44 -4.05 -1.08
CA GLN A 94 -7.52 -5.13 -2.08
C GLN A 94 -8.65 -4.89 -3.08
N PHE A 95 -9.82 -4.46 -2.61
CA PHE A 95 -11.03 -4.23 -3.42
C PHE A 95 -11.43 -5.43 -4.30
N HIS A 96 -11.54 -6.60 -3.68
CA HIS A 96 -12.28 -7.74 -4.23
C HIS A 96 -13.79 -7.48 -4.12
N VAL A 97 -14.37 -6.84 -5.12
CA VAL A 97 -15.75 -6.36 -5.06
C VAL A 97 -16.68 -7.18 -5.96
N SER A 98 -17.97 -6.92 -5.88
CA SER A 98 -19.00 -7.46 -6.79
C SER A 98 -19.76 -6.35 -7.50
N LEU A 99 -20.53 -6.71 -8.54
CA LEU A 99 -21.44 -5.78 -9.23
C LEU A 99 -22.48 -5.11 -8.30
N ALA A 100 -22.71 -5.66 -7.12
CA ALA A 100 -23.63 -5.10 -6.13
C ALA A 100 -22.96 -4.12 -5.15
N THR A 101 -21.63 -3.98 -5.20
CA THR A 101 -20.88 -3.13 -4.27
C THR A 101 -21.08 -1.67 -4.66
N PRO A 102 -21.61 -0.82 -3.76
CA PRO A 102 -21.77 0.60 -4.03
C PRO A 102 -20.42 1.28 -4.27
N ILE A 103 -20.30 2.06 -5.35
CA ILE A 103 -19.08 2.85 -5.60
C ILE A 103 -18.79 3.82 -4.45
N ALA A 104 -19.84 4.37 -3.82
CA ALA A 104 -19.72 5.24 -2.66
C ALA A 104 -18.97 4.59 -1.47
N ASP A 105 -19.03 3.26 -1.34
CA ASP A 105 -18.31 2.55 -0.28
C ASP A 105 -16.79 2.50 -0.56
N LEU A 106 -16.39 2.40 -1.83
CA LEU A 106 -14.99 2.48 -2.26
C LEU A 106 -14.47 3.91 -2.13
N GLU A 107 -15.27 4.91 -2.54
CA GLU A 107 -14.93 6.33 -2.38
C GLU A 107 -14.71 6.66 -0.90
N ALA A 108 -15.65 6.28 -0.04
CA ALA A 108 -15.51 6.49 1.39
C ALA A 108 -14.30 5.77 2.00
N ALA A 109 -13.86 4.64 1.42
CA ALA A 109 -12.65 3.99 1.88
C ALA A 109 -11.37 4.78 1.59
N LEU A 110 -11.30 5.40 0.41
CA LEU A 110 -10.17 6.23 0.02
C LEU A 110 -10.18 7.58 0.76
N ASP A 111 -11.37 8.16 0.92
CA ASP A 111 -11.55 9.45 1.60
C ASP A 111 -11.22 9.33 3.09
N ASP A 112 -11.78 8.36 3.81
CA ASP A 112 -11.51 8.16 5.25
C ASP A 112 -10.01 7.85 5.49
N ALA A 113 -9.37 7.09 4.59
CA ALA A 113 -7.94 6.78 4.68
C ALA A 113 -7.02 7.98 4.39
N SER A 114 -7.52 9.00 3.68
CA SER A 114 -6.73 10.19 3.31
C SER A 114 -6.32 11.04 4.51
N GLU A 115 -7.08 10.97 5.61
CA GLU A 115 -6.82 11.71 6.84
C GLU A 115 -5.49 11.33 7.51
N TYR A 116 -4.97 10.13 7.22
CA TYR A 116 -3.74 9.60 7.80
C TYR A 116 -2.46 10.06 7.07
N GLY A 117 -2.57 10.74 5.93
CA GLY A 117 -1.43 11.26 5.19
C GLY A 117 -0.50 10.19 4.58
N LEU A 118 -0.93 8.92 4.58
CA LEU A 118 -0.19 7.79 4.01
C LEU A 118 -0.45 7.62 2.52
N LEU A 119 0.46 6.95 1.81
CA LEU A 119 0.22 6.50 0.44
C LEU A 119 -0.96 5.52 0.43
N GLN A 120 -1.80 5.59 -0.60
CA GLN A 120 -2.87 4.62 -0.79
C GLN A 120 -2.63 3.80 -2.06
N ALA A 121 -2.93 2.51 -2.00
CA ALA A 121 -2.85 1.60 -3.13
C ALA A 121 -4.11 0.75 -3.24
N VAL A 122 -4.69 0.68 -4.44
CA VAL A 122 -5.62 -0.38 -4.81
C VAL A 122 -4.79 -1.56 -5.31
N THR A 123 -4.79 -2.67 -4.58
CA THR A 123 -3.75 -3.71 -4.70
C THR A 123 -4.19 -4.93 -5.50
N GLU A 124 -5.46 -5.36 -5.39
CA GLU A 124 -5.94 -6.64 -5.93
C GLU A 124 -7.31 -6.56 -6.63
N PHE A 125 -7.61 -5.40 -7.24
CA PHE A 125 -8.94 -5.10 -7.75
C PHE A 125 -9.49 -6.13 -8.75
N ASP A 126 -10.62 -6.73 -8.38
CA ASP A 126 -11.45 -7.53 -9.27
C ASP A 126 -12.94 -7.32 -8.98
N VAL A 127 -13.79 -7.71 -9.95
CA VAL A 127 -15.25 -7.58 -9.85
C VAL A 127 -15.90 -8.91 -10.15
N THR A 128 -16.52 -9.52 -9.14
CA THR A 128 -17.29 -10.75 -9.31
C THR A 128 -18.62 -10.47 -10.04
N THR A 129 -18.87 -11.21 -11.12
CA THR A 129 -20.02 -11.01 -12.03
C THR A 129 -21.07 -12.14 -12.02
N GLY A 130 -20.91 -13.18 -11.18
CA GLY A 130 -21.83 -14.33 -11.11
C GLY A 130 -22.14 -14.83 -9.69
N HIS A 131 -23.25 -15.55 -9.52
CA HIS A 131 -23.60 -16.27 -8.29
C HIS A 131 -22.79 -17.58 -8.16
N PRO A 132 -22.48 -18.08 -6.94
CA PRO A 132 -21.95 -19.42 -6.76
C PRO A 132 -23.05 -20.46 -7.07
N GLY A 133 -23.18 -20.79 -8.35
CA GLY A 133 -23.97 -21.91 -8.84
C GLY A 133 -23.13 -23.18 -8.84
N VAL A 134 -23.71 -24.26 -8.32
CA VAL A 134 -23.16 -25.61 -8.22
C VAL A 134 -22.39 -26.02 -9.49
N GLY A 135 -21.08 -26.25 -9.38
CA GLY A 135 -20.29 -27.02 -10.35
C GLY A 135 -19.63 -26.25 -11.52
N GLY A 136 -18.83 -25.22 -11.25
CA GLY A 136 -17.94 -24.62 -12.25
C GLY A 136 -16.51 -24.53 -11.74
N GLU A 137 -15.56 -25.14 -12.46
CA GLU A 137 -14.13 -25.00 -12.20
C GLU A 137 -13.73 -23.52 -12.08
N VAL A 138 -12.99 -23.22 -11.00
CA VAL A 138 -12.35 -21.92 -10.82
C VAL A 138 -11.21 -21.82 -11.83
N HIS A 139 -11.48 -21.27 -13.02
CA HIS A 139 -10.43 -20.89 -13.95
C HIS A 139 -9.72 -19.64 -13.42
N ARG A 140 -8.69 -19.85 -12.60
CA ARG A 140 -7.64 -18.83 -12.36
C ARG A 140 -6.85 -18.64 -13.66
N SER A 141 -7.31 -17.75 -14.52
CA SER A 141 -6.54 -17.29 -15.68
C SER A 141 -5.59 -16.18 -15.25
N GLY A 142 -4.39 -16.56 -14.82
CA GLY A 142 -3.26 -15.63 -14.74
C GLY A 142 -2.86 -15.18 -16.14
N LEU A 143 -3.36 -14.03 -16.58
CA LEU A 143 -2.97 -13.44 -17.86
C LEU A 143 -1.66 -12.66 -17.68
N LEU A 144 -0.54 -13.36 -17.92
CA LEU A 144 0.76 -12.73 -18.13
C LEU A 144 0.74 -12.01 -19.49
N LEU A 145 0.61 -10.68 -19.48
CA LEU A 145 0.77 -9.89 -20.72
C LEU A 145 2.26 -9.74 -21.07
N PRO A 146 2.71 -10.12 -22.28
CA PRO A 146 4.08 -9.87 -22.69
C PRO A 146 4.29 -8.37 -22.98
N ARG A 147 5.20 -7.74 -22.22
CA ARG A 147 5.66 -6.36 -22.43
C ARG A 147 6.33 -6.23 -23.81
N ARG A 148 5.74 -5.45 -24.72
CA ARG A 148 6.45 -4.88 -25.88
C ARG A 148 6.90 -3.46 -25.54
N LEU A 149 8.19 -3.28 -25.30
CA LEU A 149 8.84 -1.97 -25.23
C LEU A 149 8.79 -1.30 -26.61
N ARG A 150 8.19 -0.12 -26.71
CA ARG A 150 8.42 0.82 -27.82
C ARG A 150 9.38 1.92 -27.34
N ARG A 151 10.53 2.02 -27.99
CA ARG A 151 11.47 3.14 -27.85
C ARG A 151 10.83 4.42 -28.39
N VAL A 152 10.88 5.50 -27.61
CA VAL A 152 10.66 6.88 -28.09
C VAL A 152 12.04 7.48 -28.45
N PRO A 153 12.25 8.02 -29.66
CA PRO A 153 13.52 8.65 -30.01
C PRO A 153 13.60 10.09 -29.48
N LEU A 154 14.73 10.42 -28.86
CA LEU A 154 15.12 11.79 -28.50
C LEU A 154 15.59 12.51 -29.77
N SER A 155 14.88 13.57 -30.19
CA SER A 155 15.36 14.50 -31.21
C SER A 155 16.14 15.63 -30.56
N ARG A 156 17.33 15.88 -31.12
CA ARG A 156 18.25 16.96 -30.75
C ARG A 156 17.66 18.31 -31.15
N ARG A 157 17.85 19.33 -30.31
CA ARG A 157 18.26 20.67 -30.77
C ARG A 157 19.33 21.23 -29.84
N ARG A 158 20.49 21.49 -30.43
CA ARG A 158 21.46 22.47 -29.93
C ARG A 158 20.96 23.83 -30.42
N ASP A 159 21.03 24.84 -29.58
CA ASP A 159 21.62 26.11 -29.99
C ASP A 159 22.33 26.74 -28.78
N VAL A 160 23.51 27.24 -29.11
CA VAL A 160 24.55 27.79 -28.26
C VAL A 160 24.36 29.30 -28.20
N LEU A 161 24.54 29.92 -27.04
CA LEU A 161 25.12 31.26 -26.97
C LEU A 161 26.02 31.36 -25.74
N HIS A 162 27.32 31.50 -26.04
CA HIS A 162 28.37 31.83 -25.10
C HIS A 162 28.25 33.28 -24.66
N HIS A 163 28.43 33.54 -23.36
CA HIS A 163 29.30 34.62 -22.92
C HIS A 163 29.96 34.27 -21.57
N ARG A 164 31.25 33.94 -21.64
CA ARG A 164 32.27 34.19 -20.60
C ARG A 164 32.59 35.70 -20.68
N LEU A 165 32.99 36.47 -19.66
CA LEU A 165 33.93 36.34 -18.52
C LEU A 165 33.44 37.37 -17.45
N GLY A 166 33.83 37.40 -16.18
CA GLY A 166 35.00 36.92 -15.47
C GLY A 166 34.92 37.41 -13.99
N PRO A 167 36.00 37.21 -13.22
CA PRO A 167 36.00 37.13 -11.76
C PRO A 167 36.00 38.52 -11.12
N ASP A 168 35.32 38.70 -9.99
CA ASP A 168 35.74 39.50 -8.83
C ASP A 168 34.61 39.52 -7.79
N GLY A 169 34.94 39.28 -6.53
CA GLY A 169 33.98 38.99 -5.47
C GLY A 169 33.35 40.19 -4.75
N TRP A 170 32.49 39.81 -3.79
CA TRP A 170 31.89 40.54 -2.66
C TRP A 170 30.48 41.17 -2.76
N SER A 171 29.67 40.77 -1.77
CA SER A 171 28.54 41.44 -1.06
C SER A 171 27.28 41.81 -1.87
N LEU A 172 26.04 41.72 -1.37
CA LEU A 172 25.45 41.65 -0.01
C LEU A 172 24.44 40.50 0.10
#